data_AF-A0A972QPT1-F1
#
_entry.id   AF-A0A972QPT1-F1
#
_cell.length_a   1.000
_cell.length_b   1.000
_cell.length_c   1.000
_cell.angle_alpha   90.00
_cell.angle_beta   90.00
_cell.angle_gamma   90.00
#
_symmetry.space_group_name_H-M   'P 1'
#
loop_
_entity.id
_entity.type
_entity.pdbx_description
1 polymer ?
#
loop_
_entity_poly.entity_id
_entity_poly.type
_entity_poly.pdbx_seq_one_letter_code
_entity_poly.pdbx_strand_id
1 'polypeptide(L)' 'MPAKKSYTEVPVGKLRWRPDPATLPFETTDDLKPLQEIIGQKRGVEAFRFGMGMDKQGY' A
#
# COMPACT_ATOMS: atom_id res chain seq x y z
N MET A 1 1.46 35.01 -32.49
CA MET A 1 1.20 34.19 -31.29
C MET A 1 1.35 32.73 -31.69
N PRO A 2 2.10 31.88 -30.96
CA PRO A 2 2.25 30.48 -31.34
C PRO A 2 0.89 29.77 -31.24
N ALA A 3 0.55 28.96 -32.23
CA ALA A 3 -0.69 28.18 -32.28
C ALA A 3 -0.71 27.12 -31.17
N LYS A 4 -1.84 27.00 -30.46
CA LYS A 4 -2.02 26.06 -29.35
C LYS A 4 -2.04 24.63 -29.91
N LYS A 5 -1.08 23.78 -29.52
CA LYS A 5 -1.09 22.35 -29.83
C LYS A 5 -2.24 21.67 -29.06
N SER A 6 -3.07 20.90 -29.75
CA SER A 6 -4.11 20.08 -29.11
C SER A 6 -3.52 18.72 -28.70
N TYR A 7 -3.64 18.38 -27.43
CA TYR A 7 -3.25 17.08 -26.90
C TYR A 7 -4.52 16.28 -26.57
N THR A 8 -4.44 14.95 -26.65
CA THR A 8 -5.49 14.08 -26.11
C THR A 8 -5.48 14.22 -24.60
N GLU A 9 -6.53 14.80 -24.03
CA GLU A 9 -6.65 15.04 -22.59
C GLU A 9 -7.18 13.80 -21.87
N VAL A 10 -6.67 13.56 -20.66
CA VAL A 10 -7.21 12.53 -19.76
C VAL A 10 -8.43 13.11 -19.05
N PRO A 11 -9.61 12.45 -19.10
CA PRO A 11 -10.78 12.91 -18.37
C PRO A 11 -10.48 13.04 -16.87
N VAL A 12 -11.03 14.07 -16.22
CA VAL A 12 -10.80 14.36 -14.79
C VAL A 12 -11.02 13.14 -13.89
N GLY A 13 -12.04 12.33 -14.20
CA GLY A 13 -12.35 11.11 -13.45
C GLY A 13 -11.29 9.99 -13.52
N LYS A 14 -10.36 10.06 -14.49
CA LYS A 14 -9.27 9.09 -14.67
C LYS A 14 -7.93 9.58 -14.14
N LEU A 15 -7.87 10.78 -13.57
CA LEU A 15 -6.64 11.35 -13.03
C LEU A 15 -6.19 10.71 -11.71
N ARG A 16 -7.11 10.06 -11.00
CA ARG A 16 -6.80 9.32 -9.78
C ARG A 16 -7.69 8.12 -9.62
N TRP A 17 -7.16 7.08 -8.98
CA TRP A 17 -7.97 6.01 -8.46
C TRP A 17 -8.80 6.47 -7.25
N ARG A 18 -10.02 5.95 -7.12
CA ARG A 18 -10.90 6.14 -5.96
C ARG A 18 -11.52 4.79 -5.60
N PRO A 19 -11.26 4.24 -4.40
CA PRO A 19 -12.05 3.14 -3.90
C PRO A 19 -13.48 3.61 -3.62
N ASP A 20 -14.45 2.74 -3.81
CA ASP A 20 -15.82 2.97 -3.35
C ASP A 20 -15.88 2.72 -1.83
N PRO A 21 -16.13 3.73 -1.00
CA PRO A 21 -16.16 3.56 0.46
C PRO A 21 -17.22 2.56 0.92
N ALA A 22 -18.32 2.38 0.16
CA ALA A 22 -19.37 1.42 0.49
C ALA A 22 -18.91 -0.05 0.39
N THR A 23 -17.74 -0.30 -0.23
CA THR A 23 -17.14 -1.64 -0.30
C THR A 23 -16.35 -2.02 0.94
N LEU A 24 -16.08 -1.06 1.84
CA LEU A 24 -15.34 -1.29 3.07
C LEU A 24 -16.28 -1.84 4.16
N PRO A 25 -15.93 -2.92 4.87
CA PRO A 25 -16.81 -3.58 5.83
C PRO A 25 -16.80 -2.90 7.22
N PHE A 26 -16.56 -1.59 7.28
CA PHE A 26 -16.44 -0.82 8.53
C PHE A 26 -16.84 0.64 8.29
N GLU A 27 -17.31 1.34 9.33
CA GLU A 27 -17.70 2.75 9.24
C GLU A 27 -16.52 3.68 9.52
N THR A 28 -15.71 3.33 10.52
CA THR A 28 -14.52 4.08 10.92
C THR A 28 -13.33 3.15 11.15
N THR A 29 -12.12 3.69 11.14
CA THR A 29 -10.92 2.90 11.42
C THR A 29 -10.84 2.41 12.87
N ASP A 30 -11.64 2.99 13.78
CA ASP A 30 -11.71 2.56 15.18
C ASP A 30 -12.42 1.20 15.33
N ASP A 31 -13.22 0.80 14.33
CA ASP A 31 -13.90 -0.50 14.27
C ASP A 31 -12.94 -1.64 13.93
N LEU A 32 -11.74 -1.32 13.44
CA LEU A 32 -10.76 -2.30 12.97
C LEU A 32 -9.83 -2.74 14.10
N LYS A 33 -9.57 -4.04 14.16
CA LYS A 33 -8.48 -4.56 15.00
C LYS A 33 -7.14 -4.11 14.41
N PRO A 34 -6.21 -3.56 15.22
CA PRO A 34 -4.88 -3.20 14.75
C PRO A 34 -4.17 -4.39 14.12
N LEU A 35 -3.61 -4.18 12.92
CA LEU A 35 -2.80 -5.19 12.28
C LEU A 35 -1.46 -5.30 13.01
N GLN A 36 -1.13 -6.52 13.46
CA GLN A 36 0.12 -6.81 14.18
C GLN A 36 1.27 -7.23 13.25
N GLU A 37 0.98 -7.35 11.95
CA GLU A 37 1.90 -7.82 10.93
C GLU A 37 2.50 -6.66 10.13
N ILE A 38 3.72 -6.87 9.62
CA ILE A 38 4.37 -5.90 8.72
C ILE A 38 3.84 -6.10 7.31
N ILE A 39 3.18 -5.07 6.77
CA ILE A 39 2.60 -5.09 5.42
C ILE A 39 3.71 -5.00 4.37
N GLY A 40 3.60 -5.84 3.32
CA GLY A 40 4.45 -5.75 2.12
C GLY A 40 5.86 -6.34 2.25
N GLN A 41 6.23 -6.85 3.44
CA GLN A 41 7.61 -7.26 3.73
C GLN A 41 7.74 -8.73 4.14
N LYS A 42 6.87 -9.62 3.63
CA LYS A 42 6.87 -11.05 3.98
C LYS A 42 8.28 -11.66 4.00
N ARG A 43 9.03 -11.48 2.91
CA ARG A 43 10.40 -11.99 2.77
C ARG A 43 11.37 -11.41 3.80
N GLY A 44 11.28 -10.11 4.08
CA GLY A 44 12.15 -9.44 5.05
C GLY A 44 11.90 -9.93 6.47
N VAL A 45 10.62 -10.11 6.83
CA VAL A 45 10.23 -10.64 8.14
C VAL A 45 10.68 -12.09 8.31
N GLU A 46 10.55 -12.92 7.27
CA GLU A 46 11.01 -14.32 7.30
C GLU A 46 12.54 -14.40 7.45
N ALA A 47 13.30 -13.58 6.73
CA ALA A 47 14.76 -13.54 6.86
C ALA A 47 15.19 -13.09 8.26
N PHE A 48 14.49 -12.10 8.83
CA PHE A 48 14.77 -11.63 10.19
C PHE A 48 14.50 -12.71 11.24
N ARG A 49 13.37 -13.40 11.14
CA ARG A 49 13.02 -14.54 12.01
C ARG A 49 14.02 -15.69 11.87
N PHE A 50 14.47 -15.96 10.64
CA PHE A 50 15.49 -16.97 10.38
C PHE A 50 16.81 -16.64 11.09
N GLY A 51 17.31 -15.41 10.94
CA GLY A 51 18.53 -14.94 11.61
C GLY A 51 18.44 -15.09 13.12
N MET A 52 17.42 -14.48 13.74
CA MET A 52 17.22 -14.55 15.21
C MET A 52 17.06 -15.97 15.76
N GLY A 53 16.68 -16.95 14.94
CA GLY A 53 16.57 -18.35 15.35
C GLY A 53 17.89 -19.12 15.32
N MET A 54 18.99 -18.51 14.85
CA MET A 54 20.30 -19.14 14.78
C MET A 54 21.02 -18.99 16.12
N ASP A 55 21.40 -20.11 16.75
CA ASP A 55 22.16 -20.07 18.00
C ASP A 55 23.67 -19.94 17.70
N LYS A 56 24.07 -18.79 17.18
CA LYS A 56 25.47 -18.50 16.84
C LYS A 56 25.78 -17.02 16.96
N GLN A 57 26.82 -16.69 17.72
CA GLN A 57 27.25 -15.29 17.91
C GLN A 57 27.50 -14.58 16.56
N GLY A 58 26.70 -13.54 16.30
CA GLY A 58 26.72 -12.76 15.06
C GLY A 58 25.57 -13.05 14.08
N TYR A 59 24.67 -13.98 14.41
CA TYR A 59 23.42 -14.27 13.70
C TYR A 59 22.27 -14.40 14.68
#